data_AF-A0A1I2X098-F1
#
_entry.id   AF-A0A1I2X098-F1
#
_cell.length_a   1.000
_cell.length_b   1.000
_cell.length_c   1.000
_cell.angle_alpha   90.00
_cell.angle_beta   90.00
_cell.angle_gamma   90.00
#
_symmetry.space_group_name_H-M   'P 1'
#
loop_
_entity.id
_entity.type
_entity.pdbx_description
1 polymer ?
#
loop_
_entity_poly.entity_id
_entity_poly.type
_entity_poly.pdbx_seq_one_letter_code
_entity_poly.pdbx_strand_id
1 'polypeptide(L)' 'MVDWKKYWGAIGVVELLVIGAVLFFFPEPATSFVGMVLILIAAITWLAGWYGTSDRETDPEADAERTY' A
#
# COMPACT_ATOMS: atom_id res chain seq x y z
N MET A 1 -17.02 4.56 12.40
CA MET A 1 -17.03 5.36 11.15
C MET A 1 -16.17 4.58 10.15
N VAL A 2 -16.67 4.26 8.97
CA VAL A 2 -15.90 3.46 8.00
C VAL A 2 -14.80 4.37 7.42
N ASP A 3 -13.55 3.97 7.49
CA ASP A 3 -12.45 4.73 6.88
C ASP A 3 -12.40 4.50 5.38
N TRP A 4 -13.32 5.17 4.66
CA TRP A 4 -13.44 5.08 3.20
C TRP A 4 -12.10 5.34 2.48
N LYS A 5 -11.22 6.20 3.02
CA LYS A 5 -9.89 6.45 2.43
C LYS A 5 -8.99 5.20 2.39
N LYS A 6 -9.08 4.33 3.40
CA LYS A 6 -8.31 3.07 3.44
C LYS A 6 -8.75 2.10 2.36
N TYR A 7 -10.05 2.01 2.12
CA TYR A 7 -10.62 1.16 1.07
C TYR A 7 -10.23 1.66 -0.33
N TRP A 8 -10.28 2.97 -0.56
CA TRP A 8 -9.83 3.56 -1.83
C TRP A 8 -8.35 3.28 -2.12
N GLY A 9 -7.48 3.34 -1.11
CA GLY A 9 -6.07 2.98 -1.25
C GLY A 9 -5.85 1.48 -1.54
N ALA A 10 -6.57 0.59 -0.84
CA ALA A 10 -6.47 -0.85 -1.06
C ALA A 10 -6.98 -1.26 -2.45
N ILE A 11 -8.07 -0.66 -2.92
CA ILE A 11 -8.64 -0.90 -4.25
C ILE A 11 -7.63 -0.52 -5.34
N GLY A 12 -6.98 0.64 -5.23
CA GLY A 12 -5.97 1.08 -6.20
C GLY A 12 -4.74 0.18 -6.28
N VAL A 13 -4.27 -0.35 -5.14
CA VAL A 13 -3.14 -1.29 -5.10
C VAL A 13 -3.50 -2.63 -5.75
N VAL A 14 -4.69 -3.16 -5.47
CA VAL A 14 -5.16 -4.43 -6.04
C VAL A 14 -5.33 -4.30 -7.56
N GLU A 15 -5.91 -3.21 -8.04
CA GLU A 15 -6.08 -2.96 -9.48
C GLU A 15 -4.73 -2.86 -10.21
N LEU A 16 -3.76 -2.15 -9.64
CA LEU A 16 -2.39 -2.07 -10.16
C LEU A 16 -1.70 -3.44 -10.23
N LEU A 17 -1.89 -4.29 -9.22
CA LEU A 17 -1.34 -5.65 -9.23
C LEU A 17 -1.97 -6.52 -10.31
N VAL A 18 -3.29 -6.43 -10.50
CA VAL A 18 -4.01 -7.19 -11.53
C VAL A 18 -3.59 -6.75 -12.92
N ILE A 19 -3.56 -5.44 -13.18
CA ILE A 19 -3.12 -4.89 -14.49
C ILE A 19 -1.66 -5.24 -14.74
N GLY A 20 -0.79 -5.08 -13.73
CA GLY A 20 0.63 -5.44 -13.82
C GLY A 20 0.83 -6.92 -14.12
N ALA A 21 0.08 -7.81 -13.48
CA ALA A 21 0.12 -9.25 -13.76
C ALA A 21 -0.33 -9.58 -15.18
N VAL A 22 -1.44 -8.99 -15.64
CA VAL A 22 -1.95 -9.21 -17.01
C VAL A 22 -0.93 -8.74 -18.06
N LEU A 23 -0.33 -7.57 -17.89
CA LEU A 23 0.71 -7.05 -18.79
C LEU A 23 1.99 -7.90 -18.75
N PHE A 24 2.34 -8.44 -17.58
CA PHE A 24 3.49 -9.32 -17.40
C PHE A 24 3.35 -10.66 -18.15
N PHE A 25 2.13 -11.21 -18.24
CA PHE A 25 1.87 -12.46 -18.97
C PHE A 25 1.66 -12.27 -20.48
N PHE A 26 1.68 -11.04 -21.00
CA PHE A 26 1.62 -10.78 -22.43
C PHE A 26 3.00 -11.02 -23.08
N PRO A 27 3.11 -11.80 -24.18
CA PRO A 27 4.37 -12.28 -24.76
C PRO A 27 5.25 -11.22 -25.43
N GLU A 28 4.99 -9.92 -25.19
CA GLU A 28 5.77 -8.83 -25.72
C GLU A 28 6.81 -8.30 -24.69
N PRO A 29 8.10 -8.18 -25.07
CA PRO A 29 9.17 -7.80 -24.14
C PRO A 29 8.96 -6.44 -23.46
N ALA A 30 8.42 -5.46 -24.19
CA ALA A 30 8.19 -4.11 -23.66
C ALA A 30 7.05 -4.09 -22.63
N THR A 31 5.99 -4.84 -22.90
CA THR A 31 4.78 -4.93 -22.08
C THR A 31 5.05 -5.66 -20.77
N SER A 32 5.90 -6.68 -20.81
CA SER A 32 6.40 -7.37 -19.61
C SER A 32 7.20 -6.45 -18.68
N PHE A 33 8.04 -5.55 -19.24
CA PHE A 33 8.79 -4.57 -18.45
C PHE A 33 7.85 -3.55 -17.78
N VAL A 34 6.85 -3.06 -18.50
CA VAL A 34 5.82 -2.16 -17.94
C VAL A 34 5.03 -2.85 -16.83
N GLY A 35 4.62 -4.11 -17.04
CA GLY A 35 3.94 -4.90 -16.01
C GLY A 35 4.78 -5.08 -14.74
N MET A 36 6.08 -5.36 -14.88
CA MET A 36 7.01 -5.48 -13.75
C MET A 36 7.14 -4.17 -12.97
N VAL A 37 7.25 -3.02 -13.66
CA VAL A 37 7.34 -1.69 -13.02
C VAL A 37 6.07 -1.38 -12.22
N LEU A 38 4.89 -1.69 -12.78
CA LEU A 38 3.61 -1.47 -12.09
C LEU A 38 3.48 -2.35 -10.83
N ILE A 39 3.89 -3.61 -10.90
CA ILE A 39 3.91 -4.52 -9.74
C ILE A 39 4.87 -3.99 -8.66
N LEU A 40 6.06 -3.53 -9.04
CA LEU A 40 7.04 -2.96 -8.09
C LEU A 40 6.50 -1.72 -7.37
N ILE A 41 5.87 -0.79 -8.10
CA ILE A 41 5.28 0.42 -7.51
C ILE A 41 4.16 0.06 -6.54
N ALA A 42 3.30 -0.89 -6.91
CA ALA A 42 2.22 -1.36 -6.06
C ALA A 42 2.75 -1.99 -4.77
N ALA A 43 3.77 -2.85 -4.87
CA ALA A 43 4.40 -3.50 -3.73
C ALA A 43 5.06 -2.50 -2.77
N ILE A 44 5.78 -1.51 -3.29
CA ILE A 44 6.41 -0.46 -2.48
C ILE A 44 5.35 0.39 -1.77
N THR A 45 4.29 0.78 -2.48
CA THR A 45 3.20 1.58 -1.91
C THR A 45 2.48 0.82 -0.78
N TRP A 46 2.23 -0.48 -0.99
CA TRP A 46 1.66 -1.35 0.01
C TRP A 46 2.57 -1.48 1.24
N LEU A 47 3.87 -1.69 1.01
CA LEU A 47 4.86 -1.84 2.08
C LEU A 47 5.06 -0.54 2.87
N ALA A 48 5.07 0.62 2.21
CA ALA A 48 5.15 1.93 2.86
C ALA A 48 3.91 2.21 3.73
N GLY A 49 2.72 1.81 3.27
CA GLY A 49 1.50 1.86 4.07
C GLY A 49 1.54 0.95 5.30
N TRP A 50 2.21 -0.21 5.20
CA TRP A 50 2.42 -1.11 6.33
C TRP A 50 3.30 -0.46 7.41
N TYR A 51 4.47 0.08 7.04
CA TYR A 51 5.41 0.68 8.00
C TYR A 51 4.90 1.99 8.65
N GLY A 52 4.17 2.83 7.92
CA GLY A 52 3.63 4.09 8.46
C GLY A 52 2.56 3.93 9.55
N THR A 53 2.09 2.70 9.82
CA THR A 53 1.11 2.42 10.87
C THR A 53 1.77 2.12 12.22
N SER A 54 3.08 1.79 12.23
CA SER A 54 3.81 1.35 13.43
C SER A 54 4.26 2.49 14.35
N ASP A 55 4.30 3.74 13.85
CA ASP A 55 4.81 4.90 14.60
C ASP A 55 3.76 5.59 15.49
N ARG A 56 2.52 5.09 15.53
CA ARG A 56 1.41 5.73 16.26
C ARG A 56 0.98 5.04 17.56
N GLU A 57 1.62 3.94 17.95
CA GLU A 57 1.18 3.12 19.09
C GLU A 57 2.09 3.20 20.32
N THR A 58 3.20 3.95 20.23
CA THR A 58 4.13 4.16 21.36
C THR A 58 4.19 5.62 21.78
N ASP A 59 3.04 6.20 22.12
CA ASP A 59 3.02 7.42 22.93
C ASP A 59 2.27 7.17 24.25
N PRO A 60 2.90 6.47 25.22
CA PRO A 60 2.35 6.27 26.56
C PRO A 60 2.40 7.55 27.43
N GLU A 61 2.84 8.69 26.90
CA GLU A 61 3.11 9.90 27.69
C GLU A 61 1.86 10.78 27.91
N ALA A 62 0.82 10.64 27.08
CA ALA A 62 -0.42 11.41 27.19
C ALA A 62 -1.37 10.92 28.31
N ASP A 63 -1.20 9.70 28.81
CA ASP A 63 -2.06 9.12 29.85
C ASP A 63 -1.55 9.38 31.29
N ALA A 64 -0.30 9.82 31.44
CA ALA A 64 0.29 10.12 32.74
C ALA A 64 -0.16 11.48 33.31
N GLU A 65 -0.39 12.48 32.47
CA GLU A 65 -0.73 13.85 32.90
C GLU A 65 -2.17 14.03 33.39
N ARG A 66 -3.04 13.02 33.25
CA ARG A 66 -4.45 13.10 33.69
C ARG A 66 -4.71 12.58 35.10
N THR A 67 -3.66 12.16 35.82
CA THR A 67 -3.75 11.52 37.14
C THR A 67 -3.21 12.33 38.31
N TYR A 68 -2.97 13.63 38.14
CA TYR A 68 -2.70 14.56 39.24
C TYR A 68 -3.59 15.80 39.21
#